data_AF-S9VCY4-F1
#
_entry.id   AF-S9VCY4-F1
#
_cell.length_a   1.000
_cell.length_b   1.000
_cell.length_c   1.000
_cell.angle_alpha   90.00
_cell.angle_beta   90.00
_cell.angle_gamma   90.00
#
_symmetry.space_group_name_H-M   'P 1'
#
loop_
_entity.id
_entity.type
_entity.pdbx_description
1 polymer ?
#
loop_
_entity_poly.entity_id
_entity_poly.type
_entity_poly.pdbx_seq_one_letter_code
_entity_poly.pdbx_strand_id
1 'polypeptide(L)'
;MPLVRVGLNDKLLFDRQGRVGRAVDMEDVKFHQCVKINQFESDRMISFVPPDGVFDLMQYRLNKKLQPQITISCNVVRHGTSRVEIFCTARSTYRRTNVASFVDILIAIPSDADKPEAYCSLGAIRYSPENSMLLWGLRNVSGGREFTCRAQFHLPSVRSSDMKAFAKPPIRVKFEIPYLSASGFQVRYVKTVEKENYNATPWVRYVTQSGDYQIRTN
;
A
#
# COMPACT_ATOMS: atom_id res chain seq x y z
N MET A 1 -25.88 -13.77 -21.99
CA MET A 1 -24.53 -13.49 -21.48
C MET A 1 -24.21 -12.04 -21.84
N PRO A 2 -24.21 -11.14 -20.84
CA PRO A 2 -24.12 -9.71 -21.10
C PRO A 2 -22.74 -9.31 -21.60
N LEU A 3 -22.71 -8.44 -22.61
CA LEU A 3 -21.48 -7.75 -23.01
C LEU A 3 -21.27 -6.56 -22.06
N VAL A 4 -20.16 -6.55 -21.33
CA VAL A 4 -19.82 -5.47 -20.41
C VAL A 4 -18.76 -4.56 -21.03
N ARG A 5 -18.98 -3.25 -20.90
CA ARG A 5 -18.04 -2.21 -21.33
C ARG A 5 -17.63 -1.36 -20.16
N VAL A 6 -16.33 -1.21 -19.93
CA VAL A 6 -15.77 -0.42 -18.83
C VAL A 6 -15.02 0.77 -19.41
N GLY A 7 -15.42 1.98 -18.97
CA GLY A 7 -14.76 3.22 -19.31
C GLY A 7 -13.84 3.69 -18.18
N LEU A 8 -12.59 3.98 -18.51
CA LEU A 8 -11.56 4.44 -17.58
C LEU A 8 -11.16 5.89 -17.84
N ASN A 9 -10.45 6.50 -16.90
CA ASN A 9 -9.77 7.78 -17.09
C ASN A 9 -8.37 7.60 -17.71
N ASP A 10 -8.29 6.89 -18.83
CA ASP A 10 -7.04 6.69 -19.57
C ASP A 10 -6.56 8.00 -20.21
N LYS A 11 -5.30 8.35 -20.01
CA LYS A 11 -4.66 9.54 -20.56
C LYS A 11 -4.70 9.58 -22.08
N LEU A 12 -4.41 8.45 -22.74
CA LEU A 12 -4.41 8.38 -24.21
C LEU A 12 -5.81 8.61 -24.79
N LEU A 13 -6.85 8.09 -24.12
CA LEU A 13 -8.24 8.35 -24.50
C LEU A 13 -8.60 9.83 -24.32
N PHE A 14 -8.16 10.44 -23.21
CA PHE A 14 -8.48 11.84 -22.90
C PHE A 14 -7.78 12.80 -23.85
N ASP A 15 -6.51 12.53 -24.18
CA ASP A 15 -5.73 13.33 -25.14
C ASP A 15 -6.38 13.29 -26.54
N ARG A 16 -6.83 12.12 -27.00
CA ARG A 16 -7.57 11.99 -28.28
C ARG A 16 -8.91 12.75 -28.29
N GLN A 17 -9.53 12.92 -27.14
CA GLN A 17 -10.81 13.63 -26.98
C GLN A 17 -10.65 15.11 -26.59
N GLY A 18 -9.42 15.62 -26.44
CA GLY A 18 -9.17 16.98 -25.96
C GLY A 18 -9.70 17.24 -24.55
N ARG A 19 -9.88 16.20 -23.74
CA ARG A 19 -10.47 16.30 -22.41
C ARG A 19 -9.41 16.61 -21.36
N VAL A 20 -9.54 17.77 -20.72
CA VAL A 20 -8.72 18.14 -19.57
C VAL A 20 -9.29 17.51 -18.31
N GLY A 21 -8.48 16.73 -17.59
CA GLY A 21 -8.91 16.08 -16.36
C GLY A 21 -7.84 15.20 -15.73
N ARG A 22 -8.16 14.62 -14.57
CA ARG A 22 -7.28 13.68 -13.88
C ARG A 22 -7.26 12.36 -14.65
N ALA A 23 -6.26 12.18 -15.51
CA ALA A 23 -6.06 10.97 -16.28
C ALA A 23 -4.86 10.15 -15.74
N VAL A 24 -4.91 8.85 -15.97
CA VAL A 24 -3.86 7.91 -15.57
C VAL A 24 -3.08 7.45 -16.78
N ASP A 25 -1.77 7.53 -16.67
CA ASP A 25 -0.81 7.07 -17.65
C ASP A 25 -0.42 5.62 -17.33
N MET A 26 -1.03 4.67 -18.02
CA MET A 26 -0.78 3.23 -17.84
C MET A 26 0.31 2.79 -18.82
N GLU A 27 1.42 2.31 -18.30
CA GLU A 27 2.57 1.90 -19.13
C GLU A 27 2.37 0.52 -19.73
N ASP A 28 1.97 -0.44 -18.88
CA ASP A 28 1.70 -1.81 -19.27
C ASP A 28 0.37 -2.23 -18.66
N VAL A 29 -0.43 -2.97 -19.45
CA VAL A 29 -1.74 -3.47 -19.06
C VAL A 29 -1.88 -4.90 -19.55
N LYS A 30 -2.15 -5.81 -18.61
CA LYS A 30 -2.49 -7.20 -18.89
C LYS A 30 -3.98 -7.39 -18.67
N PHE A 31 -4.65 -8.00 -19.63
CA PHE A 31 -6.09 -8.25 -19.56
C PHE A 31 -6.39 -9.74 -19.37
N HIS A 32 -7.55 -10.02 -18.79
CA HIS A 32 -8.13 -11.35 -18.84
C HIS A 32 -8.46 -11.76 -20.29
N GLN A 33 -8.43 -13.07 -20.57
CA GLN A 33 -8.73 -13.64 -21.89
C GLN A 33 -10.12 -13.28 -22.45
N CYS A 34 -11.06 -12.88 -21.60
CA CYS A 34 -12.40 -12.47 -22.02
C CYS A 34 -12.46 -11.08 -22.66
N VAL A 35 -11.37 -10.30 -22.61
CA VAL A 35 -11.30 -8.94 -23.12
C VAL A 35 -10.96 -8.94 -24.61
N LYS A 36 -11.72 -8.17 -25.40
CA LYS A 36 -11.48 -7.96 -26.83
C LYS A 36 -10.36 -6.93 -27.05
N ILE A 37 -9.11 -7.39 -27.11
CA ILE A 37 -7.91 -6.54 -27.24
C ILE A 37 -8.00 -5.60 -28.45
N ASN A 38 -8.47 -6.08 -29.61
CA ASN A 38 -8.61 -5.25 -30.83
C ASN A 38 -9.49 -4.00 -30.62
N GLN A 39 -10.54 -4.10 -29.79
CA GLN A 39 -11.40 -2.96 -29.45
C GLN A 39 -10.70 -1.99 -28.49
N PHE A 40 -9.86 -2.50 -27.60
CA PHE A 40 -9.06 -1.66 -26.71
C PHE A 40 -7.97 -0.90 -27.47
N GLU A 41 -7.29 -1.53 -28.44
CA GLU A 41 -6.28 -0.84 -29.25
C GLU A 41 -6.87 0.28 -30.10
N SER A 42 -8.06 0.05 -30.67
CA SER A 42 -8.74 1.02 -31.54
C SER A 42 -9.36 2.17 -30.74
N ASP A 43 -10.22 1.83 -29.77
CA ASP A 43 -11.13 2.77 -29.10
C ASP A 43 -10.74 3.07 -27.65
N ARG A 44 -9.69 2.42 -27.12
CA ARG A 44 -9.32 2.45 -25.68
C ARG A 44 -10.49 2.09 -24.76
N MET A 45 -11.39 1.23 -25.24
CA MET A 45 -12.56 0.75 -24.49
C MET A 45 -12.38 -0.72 -24.10
N ILE A 46 -12.54 -1.02 -22.81
CA ILE A 46 -12.48 -2.41 -22.33
C ILE A 46 -13.85 -3.03 -22.53
N SER A 47 -13.92 -4.07 -23.36
CA SER A 47 -15.15 -4.75 -23.76
C SER A 47 -14.96 -6.26 -23.61
N PHE A 48 -15.82 -6.91 -22.83
CA PHE A 48 -15.68 -8.32 -22.48
C PHE A 48 -17.01 -8.97 -22.11
N VAL A 49 -17.03 -10.30 -22.15
CA VAL A 49 -18.11 -11.10 -21.55
C VAL A 49 -17.55 -11.69 -20.25
N PRO A 50 -18.03 -11.27 -19.06
CA PRO A 50 -17.46 -11.73 -17.79
C PRO A 50 -17.64 -13.24 -17.62
N PRO A 51 -16.61 -13.95 -17.14
CA PRO A 51 -16.80 -15.25 -16.50
C PRO A 51 -17.69 -15.12 -15.26
N ASP A 52 -18.34 -16.22 -14.87
CA ASP A 52 -19.15 -16.25 -13.66
C ASP A 52 -18.25 -16.21 -12.42
N GLY A 53 -18.62 -15.37 -11.44
CA GLY A 53 -17.92 -15.25 -10.16
C GLY A 53 -16.85 -14.15 -10.11
N VAL A 54 -15.89 -14.32 -9.21
CA VAL A 54 -14.81 -13.34 -8.95
C VAL A 54 -13.62 -13.68 -9.84
N PHE A 55 -13.14 -12.69 -10.60
CA PHE A 55 -11.97 -12.84 -11.45
C PHE A 55 -11.22 -11.51 -11.61
N ASP A 56 -9.94 -11.60 -11.95
CA ASP A 56 -9.10 -10.44 -12.25
C ASP A 56 -9.30 -10.01 -13.70
N LEU A 57 -9.96 -8.87 -13.91
CA LEU A 57 -10.21 -8.34 -15.26
C LEU A 57 -8.95 -7.77 -15.92
N MET A 58 -8.15 -7.03 -15.15
CA MET A 58 -6.95 -6.35 -15.64
C MET A 58 -5.91 -6.15 -14.54
N GLN A 59 -4.63 -6.15 -14.93
CA GLN A 59 -3.50 -5.71 -14.12
C GLN A 59 -2.79 -4.60 -14.87
N TYR A 60 -2.38 -3.54 -14.18
CA TYR A 60 -1.70 -2.41 -14.81
C TYR A 60 -0.51 -1.93 -13.99
N ARG A 61 0.46 -1.33 -14.68
CA ARG A 61 1.65 -0.71 -14.07
C ARG A 61 1.73 0.78 -14.42
N LEU A 62 2.22 1.56 -13.46
CA LEU A 62 2.48 2.99 -13.63
C LEU A 62 3.99 3.21 -13.54
N ASN A 63 4.52 4.11 -14.38
CA ASN A 63 5.90 4.59 -14.28
C ASN A 63 6.06 5.84 -13.40
N LYS A 64 4.95 6.39 -12.88
CA LYS A 64 4.99 7.61 -12.08
C LYS A 64 5.39 7.32 -10.63
N LYS A 65 6.37 8.06 -10.11
CA LYS A 65 6.68 8.09 -8.67
C LYS A 65 5.48 8.66 -7.90
N LEU A 66 4.82 7.80 -7.14
CA LEU A 66 3.73 8.20 -6.24
C LEU A 66 4.31 8.74 -4.94
N GLN A 67 3.60 9.69 -4.32
CA GLN A 67 3.94 10.11 -2.98
C GLN A 67 3.66 8.97 -1.98
N PRO A 68 4.61 8.65 -1.08
CA PRO A 68 4.44 7.61 -0.07
C PRO A 68 3.29 7.96 0.86
N GLN A 69 2.36 7.02 1.10
CA GLN A 69 1.16 7.26 1.93
C GLN A 69 1.47 7.28 3.44
N ILE A 70 2.51 6.53 3.84
CA ILE A 70 3.01 6.45 5.20
C ILE A 70 4.52 6.67 5.18
N THR A 71 5.01 7.76 5.73
CA THR A 71 6.45 8.00 5.87
C THR A 71 6.89 7.63 7.27
N ILE A 72 8.03 6.95 7.37
CA ILE A 72 8.60 6.53 8.65
C ILE A 72 9.97 7.16 8.79
N SER A 73 10.18 7.84 9.91
CA SER A 73 11.50 8.24 10.38
C SER A 73 11.81 7.39 11.60
N CYS A 74 12.97 6.73 11.62
CA CYS A 74 13.37 5.90 12.74
C CYS A 74 14.83 6.19 13.07
N ASN A 75 15.07 6.57 14.32
CA ASN A 75 16.38 6.86 14.86
C ASN A 75 16.73 5.80 15.91
N VAL A 76 17.92 5.22 15.80
CA VAL A 76 18.44 4.23 16.74
C VAL A 76 19.59 4.85 17.51
N VAL A 77 19.39 5.06 18.80
CA VAL A 77 20.38 5.60 19.73
C VAL A 77 20.95 4.46 20.55
N ARG A 78 22.27 4.29 20.52
CA ARG A 78 22.98 3.31 21.36
C ARG A 78 23.61 4.03 22.54
N HIS A 79 23.24 3.62 23.75
CA HIS A 79 23.78 4.12 25.00
C HIS A 79 24.80 3.11 25.53
N GLY A 80 26.09 3.43 25.39
CA GLY A 80 27.18 2.56 25.80
C GLY A 80 27.22 1.25 25.00
N THR A 81 27.41 0.12 25.69
CA THR A 81 27.54 -1.21 25.07
C THR A 81 26.29 -2.06 25.15
N SER A 82 25.35 -1.74 26.06
CA SER A 82 24.25 -2.65 26.41
C SER A 82 22.86 -2.07 26.22
N ARG A 83 22.65 -0.75 26.17
CA ARG A 83 21.30 -0.18 26.07
C ARG A 83 21.08 0.40 24.67
N VAL A 84 19.97 0.02 24.03
CA VAL A 84 19.57 0.56 22.74
C VAL A 84 18.16 1.15 22.85
N GLU A 85 17.99 2.34 22.32
CA GLU A 85 16.70 3.01 22.20
C GLU A 85 16.37 3.26 20.72
N ILE A 86 15.14 2.95 20.35
CA ILE A 86 14.59 3.18 19.02
C ILE A 86 13.48 4.22 19.15
N PHE A 87 13.62 5.32 18.44
CA PHE A 87 12.59 6.34 18.28
C PHE A 87 12.04 6.26 16.86
N CYS A 88 10.82 5.78 16.71
CA CYS A 88 10.13 5.65 15.44
C CYS A 88 8.95 6.61 15.37
N THR A 89 8.93 7.42 14.32
CA THR A 89 7.87 8.38 14.01
C THR A 89 7.22 7.99 12.70
N ALA A 90 5.92 7.69 12.73
CA ALA A 90 5.11 7.39 11.57
C ALA A 90 4.20 8.56 11.23
N ARG A 91 4.25 9.03 9.98
CA ARG A 91 3.43 10.13 9.49
C ARG A 91 2.58 9.69 8.31
N SER A 92 1.29 9.95 8.41
CA SER A 92 0.33 9.75 7.33
C SER A 92 0.29 10.99 6.43
N THR A 93 0.46 10.81 5.13
CA THR A 93 0.54 11.91 4.16
C THR A 93 -0.73 12.05 3.30
N TYR A 94 -1.62 11.05 3.34
CA TYR A 94 -2.91 11.12 2.65
C TYR A 94 -3.85 12.15 3.27
N ARG A 95 -4.90 12.48 2.51
CA ARG A 95 -5.93 13.45 2.90
C ARG A 95 -6.59 13.04 4.22
N ARG A 96 -6.91 14.04 5.06
CA ARG A 96 -7.59 13.86 6.36
C ARG A 96 -8.95 13.17 6.25
N THR A 97 -9.61 13.26 5.10
CA THR A 97 -10.89 12.57 4.81
C THR A 97 -10.75 11.07 4.72
N ASN A 98 -9.55 10.57 4.42
CA ASN A 98 -9.29 9.15 4.30
C ASN A 98 -8.76 8.62 5.63
N VAL A 99 -9.19 7.43 5.97
CA VAL A 99 -8.80 6.72 7.19
C VAL A 99 -8.28 5.35 6.76
N ALA A 100 -7.05 5.02 7.13
CA ALA A 100 -6.52 3.68 6.92
C ALA A 100 -7.16 2.71 7.91
N SER A 101 -7.63 1.56 7.42
CA SER A 101 -8.18 0.49 8.25
C SER A 101 -7.13 0.03 9.27
N PHE A 102 -5.93 -0.25 8.77
CA PHE A 102 -4.78 -0.60 9.58
C PHE A 102 -3.48 -0.07 8.98
N VAL A 103 -2.51 0.14 9.87
CA VAL A 103 -1.10 0.38 9.52
C VAL A 103 -0.26 -0.44 10.50
N ASP A 104 0.37 -1.51 10.03
CA ASP A 104 1.29 -2.33 10.80
C ASP A 104 2.72 -2.01 10.37
N ILE A 105 3.53 -1.56 11.33
CA ILE A 105 4.92 -1.18 11.13
C ILE A 105 5.79 -2.25 11.77
N LEU A 106 6.62 -2.91 10.95
CA LEU A 106 7.50 -3.98 11.38
C LEU A 106 8.92 -3.43 11.45
N ILE A 107 9.37 -3.16 12.67
CA ILE A 107 10.70 -2.65 12.99
C ILE A 107 11.55 -3.84 13.39
N ALA A 108 12.61 -4.12 12.65
CA ALA A 108 13.53 -5.17 13.04
C ALA A 108 14.37 -4.74 14.25
N ILE A 109 14.60 -5.69 15.14
CA ILE A 109 15.49 -5.52 16.28
C ILE A 109 16.53 -6.64 16.29
N PRO A 110 17.63 -6.49 17.02
CA PRO A 110 18.61 -7.56 17.17
C PRO A 110 17.99 -8.82 17.79
N SER A 111 18.46 -9.99 17.36
CA SER A 111 17.99 -11.29 17.89
C SER A 111 18.41 -11.50 19.35
N ASP A 112 19.45 -10.81 19.79
CA ASP A 112 19.98 -10.81 21.16
C ASP A 112 19.30 -9.76 22.06
N ALA A 113 18.26 -9.07 21.59
CA ALA A 113 17.53 -8.08 22.39
C ALA A 113 16.81 -8.73 23.59
N ASP A 114 17.23 -8.37 24.80
CA ASP A 114 16.59 -8.77 26.05
C ASP A 114 15.62 -7.68 26.55
N LYS A 115 14.42 -8.12 26.97
CA LYS A 115 13.33 -7.30 27.52
C LYS A 115 13.05 -5.99 26.76
N PRO A 116 12.47 -6.04 25.54
CA PRO A 116 12.05 -4.85 24.85
C PRO A 116 10.84 -4.21 25.54
N GLU A 117 11.06 -3.07 26.17
CA GLU A 117 10.04 -2.17 26.69
C GLU A 117 9.68 -1.16 25.61
N ALA A 118 8.40 -1.05 25.24
CA ALA A 118 8.00 -0.15 24.18
C ALA A 118 6.72 0.63 24.51
N TYR A 119 6.73 1.91 24.15
CA TYR A 119 5.68 2.88 24.41
C TYR A 119 5.30 3.55 23.09
N CYS A 120 4.03 3.52 22.71
CA CYS A 120 3.51 4.22 21.54
C CYS A 120 2.44 5.25 21.91
N SER A 121 2.35 6.32 21.13
CA SER A 121 1.29 7.33 21.26
C SER A 121 -0.08 6.80 20.85
N LEU A 122 -0.13 5.85 19.91
CA LEU A 122 -1.34 5.20 19.44
C LEU A 122 -1.04 3.75 19.04
N GLY A 123 -2.04 2.88 19.19
CA GLY A 123 -1.96 1.48 18.77
C GLY A 123 -1.35 0.58 19.84
N ALA A 124 -0.92 -0.60 19.42
CA ALA A 124 -0.29 -1.58 20.28
C ALA A 124 1.03 -2.05 19.68
N ILE A 125 2.00 -2.33 20.54
CA ILE A 125 3.29 -2.91 20.14
C ILE A 125 3.33 -4.35 20.62
N ARG A 126 3.81 -5.24 19.75
CA ARG A 126 4.06 -6.65 20.08
C ARG A 126 5.48 -6.99 19.67
N TYR A 127 6.20 -7.61 20.58
CA TYR A 127 7.51 -8.18 20.29
C TYR A 127 7.36 -9.62 19.78
N SER A 128 8.00 -9.91 18.66
CA SER A 128 8.12 -11.26 18.09
C SER A 128 9.60 -11.67 18.09
N PRO A 129 10.05 -12.43 19.11
CA PRO A 129 11.41 -12.92 19.20
C PRO A 129 11.79 -13.82 18.00
N GLU A 130 10.87 -14.68 17.58
CA GLU A 130 11.05 -15.64 16.47
C GLU A 130 11.47 -14.97 15.17
N ASN A 131 10.93 -13.78 14.91
CA ASN A 131 11.25 -13.01 13.70
C ASN A 131 12.28 -11.91 13.96
N SER A 132 12.71 -11.72 15.21
CA SER A 132 13.54 -10.58 15.65
C SER A 132 12.93 -9.23 15.24
N MET A 133 11.64 -9.04 15.51
CA MET A 133 10.91 -7.82 15.13
C MET A 133 9.99 -7.28 16.23
N LEU A 134 9.84 -5.96 16.26
CA LEU A 134 8.75 -5.24 16.90
C LEU A 134 7.66 -4.94 15.87
N LEU A 135 6.45 -5.36 16.17
CA LEU A 135 5.25 -5.07 15.39
C LEU A 135 4.46 -3.97 16.08
N TRP A 136 4.42 -2.80 15.46
CA TRP A 136 3.61 -1.67 15.91
C TRP A 136 2.35 -1.58 15.05
N GLY A 137 1.22 -2.00 15.62
CA GLY A 137 -0.08 -2.05 14.94
C GLY A 137 -0.95 -0.85 15.29
N LEU A 138 -1.27 -0.06 14.27
CA LEU A 138 -2.20 1.06 14.33
C LEU A 138 -3.52 0.67 13.65
N ARG A 139 -4.64 1.15 14.20
CA ARG A 139 -5.99 0.95 13.65
C ARG A 139 -6.66 2.29 13.43
N ASN A 140 -7.49 2.40 12.39
CA ASN A 140 -8.28 3.60 12.08
C ASN A 140 -7.43 4.88 12.02
N VAL A 141 -6.37 4.86 11.21
CA VAL A 141 -5.40 5.96 11.13
C VAL A 141 -5.90 7.03 10.16
N SER A 142 -6.33 8.18 10.67
CA SER A 142 -6.71 9.31 9.82
C SER A 142 -5.50 9.97 9.15
N GLY A 143 -5.68 10.50 7.95
CA GLY A 143 -4.61 11.16 7.20
C GLY A 143 -4.11 12.45 7.84
N GLY A 144 -2.86 12.83 7.54
CA GLY A 144 -2.24 14.07 8.03
C GLY A 144 -1.90 14.07 9.51
N ARG A 145 -1.88 12.89 10.17
CA ARG A 145 -1.46 12.70 11.56
C ARG A 145 -0.08 12.08 11.67
N GLU A 146 0.54 12.33 12.80
CA GLU A 146 1.85 11.82 13.21
C GLU A 146 1.70 11.02 14.50
N PHE A 147 2.41 9.89 14.56
CA PHE A 147 2.41 8.96 15.68
C PHE A 147 3.85 8.62 16.03
N THR A 148 4.11 8.39 17.30
CA THR A 148 5.44 8.10 17.81
C THR A 148 5.45 6.80 18.59
N CYS A 149 6.57 6.10 18.49
CA CYS A 149 6.85 4.84 19.17
C CYS A 149 8.29 4.90 19.69
N ARG A 150 8.47 4.69 20.98
CA ARG A 150 9.76 4.56 21.64
C ARG A 150 9.90 3.13 22.12
N ALA A 151 10.94 2.43 21.70
CA ALA A 151 11.30 1.12 22.23
C ALA A 151 12.69 1.16 22.85
N GLN A 152 12.88 0.45 23.95
CA GLN A 152 14.14 0.29 24.65
C GLN A 152 14.38 -1.19 24.92
N PHE A 153 15.59 -1.66 24.65
CA PHE A 153 15.98 -3.03 24.98
C PHE A 153 17.46 -3.07 25.35
N HIS A 154 17.84 -4.19 25.97
CA HIS A 154 19.22 -4.44 26.36
C HIS A 154 19.87 -5.46 25.42
N LEU A 155 21.16 -5.28 25.16
CA LEU A 155 22.00 -6.22 24.43
C LEU A 155 22.96 -6.90 25.42
N PRO A 156 23.21 -8.21 25.28
CA PRO A 156 24.20 -8.94 26.05
C PRO A 156 25.59 -8.32 25.92
N SER A 157 26.37 -8.38 27.00
CA SER A 157 27.74 -7.87 27.03
C SER A 157 28.70 -8.71 26.19
N VAL A 158 28.34 -9.97 25.90
CA VAL A 158 29.10 -10.89 25.07
C VAL A 158 28.80 -10.57 23.61
N ARG A 159 29.75 -9.92 22.95
CA ARG A 159 29.65 -9.52 21.55
C ARG A 159 29.62 -10.78 20.68
N SER A 160 28.57 -10.98 19.89
CA SER A 160 28.68 -11.84 18.71
C SER A 160 29.79 -11.26 17.82
N SER A 161 30.65 -12.11 17.27
CA SER A 161 31.76 -11.75 16.37
C SER A 161 31.33 -10.91 15.15
N ASP A 162 30.03 -10.90 14.85
CA ASP A 162 29.45 -10.16 13.73
C ASP A 162 29.05 -8.74 14.11
N MET A 163 30.05 -7.85 14.26
CA MET A 163 29.83 -6.40 14.40
C MET A 163 29.03 -5.79 13.22
N LYS A 164 28.90 -6.52 12.10
CA LYS A 164 28.10 -6.19 10.90
C LYS A 164 26.71 -6.84 10.86
N ALA A 165 26.35 -7.73 11.80
CA ALA A 165 25.04 -8.41 11.82
C ALA A 165 23.86 -7.48 12.14
N PHE A 166 24.12 -6.27 12.65
CA PHE A 166 23.16 -5.17 12.58
C PHE A 166 23.11 -4.58 11.16
N ALA A 167 22.96 -5.43 10.15
CA ALA A 167 22.68 -5.02 8.79
C ALA A 167 21.26 -4.48 8.77
N LYS A 168 21.07 -3.22 9.22
CA LYS A 168 19.80 -2.49 9.41
C LYS A 168 18.74 -2.96 8.41
N PRO A 169 17.96 -4.02 8.73
CA PRO A 169 17.06 -4.55 7.74
C PRO A 169 15.92 -3.54 7.62
N PRO A 170 15.36 -3.37 6.41
CA PRO A 170 14.42 -2.30 6.16
C PRO A 170 13.18 -2.47 7.03
N ILE A 171 12.65 -1.33 7.49
CA ILE A 171 11.35 -1.29 8.15
C ILE A 171 10.30 -1.63 7.11
N ARG A 172 9.50 -2.65 7.39
CA ARG A 172 8.39 -3.06 6.52
C ARG A 172 7.11 -2.42 7.02
N VAL A 173 6.28 -1.94 6.11
CA VAL A 173 4.98 -1.35 6.47
C VAL A 173 3.89 -2.06 5.71
N LYS A 174 2.88 -2.51 6.43
CA LYS A 174 1.64 -3.02 5.85
C LYS A 174 0.52 -2.06 6.14
N PHE A 175 -0.24 -1.67 5.14
CA PHE A 175 -1.39 -0.79 5.34
C PHE A 175 -2.49 -1.06 4.34
N GLU A 176 -3.71 -0.67 4.73
CA GLU A 176 -4.86 -0.66 3.86
C GLU A 176 -5.63 0.65 4.02
N ILE A 177 -5.84 1.35 2.91
CA ILE A 177 -6.59 2.61 2.87
C ILE A 177 -7.79 2.43 1.92
N PRO A 178 -9.01 2.28 2.46
CA PRO A 178 -10.22 2.21 1.66
C PRO A 178 -10.53 3.57 1.03
N TYR A 179 -11.27 3.54 -0.08
CA TYR A 179 -11.74 4.68 -0.85
C TYR A 179 -10.64 5.62 -1.40
N LEU A 180 -9.39 5.16 -1.38
CA LEU A 180 -8.25 5.86 -1.96
C LEU A 180 -7.74 5.09 -3.19
N SER A 181 -7.51 5.83 -4.27
CA SER A 181 -6.80 5.38 -5.46
C SER A 181 -5.47 6.15 -5.54
N ALA A 182 -4.38 5.53 -5.08
CA ALA A 182 -3.05 6.16 -5.07
C ALA A 182 -2.57 6.53 -6.49
N SER A 183 -2.91 5.71 -7.49
CA SER A 183 -2.65 5.94 -8.91
C SER A 183 -3.44 7.11 -9.50
N GLY A 184 -4.59 7.45 -8.90
CA GLY A 184 -5.60 8.31 -9.52
C GLY A 184 -6.49 7.58 -10.52
N PHE A 185 -6.41 6.25 -10.60
CA PHE A 185 -7.26 5.41 -11.43
C PHE A 185 -8.72 5.56 -11.02
N GLN A 186 -9.58 5.76 -12.01
CA GLN A 186 -11.01 5.96 -11.82
C GLN A 186 -11.80 5.25 -12.92
N VAL A 187 -12.72 4.41 -12.49
CA VAL A 187 -13.79 3.86 -13.34
C VAL A 187 -14.83 4.96 -13.55
N ARG A 188 -15.06 5.32 -14.81
CA ARG A 188 -16.04 6.35 -15.20
C ARG A 188 -17.43 5.79 -15.37
N TYR A 189 -17.53 4.61 -15.97
CA TYR A 189 -18.79 3.91 -16.17
C TYR A 189 -18.54 2.42 -16.37
N VAL A 190 -19.54 1.62 -15.99
CA VAL A 190 -19.67 0.21 -16.35
C VAL A 190 -21.01 0.09 -17.05
N LYS A 191 -20.99 -0.28 -18.33
CA LYS A 191 -22.19 -0.41 -19.15
C LYS A 191 -22.40 -1.86 -19.51
N THR A 192 -23.53 -2.40 -19.10
CA THR A 192 -23.99 -3.73 -19.49
C THR A 192 -24.84 -3.61 -20.75
N VAL A 193 -24.52 -4.39 -21.78
CA VAL A 193 -25.25 -4.46 -23.04
C VAL A 193 -25.76 -5.88 -23.18
N GLU A 194 -27.06 -6.07 -22.99
CA GLU A 194 -27.75 -7.34 -23.19
C GLU A 194 -29.00 -7.10 -24.07
N LYS A 195 -29.40 -8.12 -24.84
CA LYS A 195 -30.58 -8.04 -25.72
C LYS A 195 -31.89 -8.14 -24.96
N GLU A 196 -31.86 -8.71 -23.75
CA GLU A 196 -32.99 -8.77 -22.84
C GLU A 196 -32.87 -7.70 -21.75
N ASN A 197 -33.99 -7.39 -21.09
CA ASN A 197 -34.17 -6.27 -20.16
C ASN A 197 -33.42 -6.47 -18.82
N TYR A 198 -32.14 -6.81 -18.87
CA TYR A 198 -31.28 -7.08 -17.72
C TYR A 198 -30.73 -5.78 -17.14
N ASN A 199 -31.22 -5.41 -15.95
CA ASN A 199 -30.74 -4.27 -15.19
C ASN A 199 -29.68 -4.72 -14.18
N ALA A 200 -28.42 -4.45 -14.48
CA ALA A 200 -27.30 -4.63 -13.55
C ALA A 200 -27.11 -3.38 -12.68
N THR A 201 -26.83 -3.56 -11.40
CA THR A 201 -26.42 -2.49 -10.47
C THR A 201 -24.90 -2.54 -10.24
N PRO A 202 -24.08 -1.88 -11.09
CA PRO A 202 -22.64 -1.89 -10.92
C PRO A 202 -22.23 -1.08 -9.68
N TRP A 203 -21.26 -1.59 -8.93
CA TRP A 203 -20.62 -0.87 -7.83
C TRP A 203 -19.11 -0.92 -8.00
N VAL A 204 -18.41 0.06 -7.41
CA VAL A 204 -16.96 0.13 -7.42
C VAL A 204 -16.46 0.51 -6.04
N ARG A 205 -15.40 -0.15 -5.58
CA ARG A 205 -14.68 0.19 -4.35
C ARG A 205 -13.20 0.30 -4.65
N TYR A 206 -12.59 1.43 -4.30
CA TYR A 206 -11.15 1.61 -4.38
C TYR A 206 -10.52 1.23 -3.06
N VAL A 207 -9.41 0.49 -3.10
CA VAL A 207 -8.61 0.17 -1.93
C VAL A 207 -7.15 0.31 -2.32
N THR A 208 -6.38 1.07 -1.54
CA THR A 208 -4.93 1.13 -1.68
C THR A 208 -4.30 0.26 -0.59
N GLN A 209 -3.57 -0.78 -0.98
CA GLN A 209 -2.82 -1.64 -0.09
C GLN A 209 -1.32 -1.47 -0.30
N SER A 210 -0.53 -1.73 0.74
CA SER A 210 0.92 -1.86 0.63
C SER A 210 1.29 -3.11 -0.19
N GLY A 211 2.14 -2.93 -1.21
CA GLY A 211 2.89 -4.03 -1.81
C GLY A 211 4.19 -4.29 -1.03
N ASP A 212 5.32 -4.33 -1.72
CA ASP A 212 6.63 -4.36 -1.07
C ASP A 212 7.03 -2.95 -0.58
N TYR A 213 6.57 -2.60 0.62
CA TYR A 213 6.80 -1.28 1.21
C TYR A 213 7.89 -1.34 2.28
N GLN A 214 9.12 -1.08 1.84
CA GLN A 214 10.34 -1.16 2.64
C GLN A 214 11.00 0.22 2.76
N ILE A 215 11.32 0.63 3.99
CA ILE A 215 12.02 1.87 4.28
C ILE A 215 13.36 1.53 4.92
N ARG A 216 14.46 1.91 4.25
CA ARG A 216 15.80 1.83 4.83
C ARG A 216 16.04 3.05 5.71
N THR A 217 16.50 2.79 6.93
CA THR A 217 16.94 3.83 7.86
C THR A 217 18.41 4.14 7.59
N ASN A 218 18.75 5.44 7.59
CA ASN A 218 20.14 5.89 7.44
C ASN A 218 20.96 5.59 8.71
#